data_AF-A0A6N4V458-F1
#
_entry.id   AF-A0A6N4V458-F1
#
_cell.length_a   1.000
_cell.length_b   1.000
_cell.length_c   1.000
_cell.angle_alpha   90.00
_cell.angle_beta   90.00
_cell.angle_gamma   90.00
#
_symmetry.space_group_name_H-M   'P 1'
#
loop_
_entity.id
_entity.type
_entity.pdbx_description
1 polymer ?
#
loop_
_entity_poly.entity_id
_entity_poly.type
_entity_poly.pdbx_seq_one_letter_code
_entity_poly.pdbx_strand_id
1 'polypeptide(L)' 'MSELGKQIAELDDQWKHACDVATASIGQPDRAENVAYRDELATQLAQLKARAGSDVRR' A
#
# COMPACT_ATOMS: atom_id res chain seq x y z
N MET A 1 -0.81 19.79 -0.12
CA MET A 1 -1.21 18.46 -0.65
C MET A 1 -2.72 18.38 -0.68
N SER A 2 -3.31 17.87 -1.77
CA SER A 2 -4.73 17.51 -1.81
C SER A 2 -5.01 16.39 -0.80
N GLU A 3 -6.26 16.26 -0.37
CA GLU A 3 -6.68 15.20 0.55
C GLU A 3 -6.34 13.81 -0.02
N LEU A 4 -6.60 13.61 -1.32
CA LEU A 4 -6.21 12.42 -2.05
C LEU A 4 -4.69 12.18 -2.04
N GLY A 5 -3.88 13.24 -2.13
CA GLY A 5 -2.42 13.15 -2.07
C GLY A 5 -1.91 12.73 -0.69
N LYS A 6 -2.57 13.18 0.39
CA LYS A 6 -2.26 12.73 1.77
C LYS A 6 -2.62 11.26 1.95
N GLN A 7 -3.79 10.84 1.50
CA GLN A 7 -4.23 9.44 1.56
C GLN A 7 -3.26 8.52 0.79
N ILE A 8 -2.80 8.94 -0.39
CA ILE A 8 -1.79 8.20 -1.15
C ILE A 8 -0.47 8.11 -0.36
N ALA A 9 -0.01 9.21 0.24
CA ALA A 9 1.23 9.22 1.00
C ALA A 9 1.17 8.32 2.24
N GLU A 10 0.08 8.43 3.03
CA GLU A 10 -0.14 7.60 4.21
C GLU A 10 -0.19 6.11 3.87
N LEU A 11 -0.90 5.76 2.79
CA LEU A 11 -1.01 4.37 2.34
C LEU A 11 0.30 3.83 1.75
N ASP A 12 1.09 4.67 1.08
CA ASP A 12 2.43 4.33 0.59
C ASP A 12 3.38 4.02 1.75
N ASP A 13 3.30 4.79 2.85
CA ASP A 13 4.09 4.55 4.06
C ASP A 13 3.65 3.27 4.81
N GLN A 14 2.34 3.00 4.90
CA GLN A 14 1.84 1.73 5.42
C GLN A 14 2.30 0.55 4.58
N TRP A 15 2.26 0.68 3.25
CA TRP A 15 2.73 -0.36 2.34
C TRP A 15 4.23 -0.64 2.49
N LYS A 16 5.07 0.38 2.64
CA LYS A 16 6.50 0.22 2.95
C LYS A 16 6.70 -0.54 4.25
N HIS A 17 5.99 -0.16 5.30
CA HIS A 17 6.07 -0.87 6.58
C HIS A 17 5.66 -2.34 6.45
N ALA A 18 4.58 -2.62 5.71
CA ALA A 18 4.15 -4.00 5.44
C ALA A 18 5.20 -4.79 4.62
N CYS A 19 5.94 -4.14 3.72
CA CYS A 19 7.07 -4.77 3.02
C CYS A 19 8.19 -5.18 3.98
N ASP A 20 8.53 -4.30 4.94
CA ASP A 20 9.53 -4.57 5.96
C ASP A 20 9.10 -5.74 6.86
N VAL A 21 7.84 -5.76 7.31
CA VAL A 21 7.27 -6.84 8.13
C VAL A 21 7.19 -8.17 7.37
N ALA A 22 6.75 -8.16 6.11
CA ALA A 22 6.73 -9.37 5.27
C ALA A 22 8.15 -9.93 5.01
N THR A 23 9.16 -9.06 5.02
CA THR A 23 10.57 -9.46 4.90
C THR A 23 11.11 -9.98 6.24
N ALA A 24 10.81 -9.31 7.35
CA ALA A 24 11.23 -9.73 8.68
C ALA A 24 10.59 -11.06 9.13
N SER A 25 9.40 -11.38 8.62
CA SER A 25 8.66 -12.63 8.92
C SER A 25 9.10 -13.82 8.07
N ILE A 26 10.20 -13.76 7.31
CA ILE A 26 10.72 -14.93 6.60
C ILE A 26 10.99 -16.08 7.58
N GLY A 27 10.31 -17.22 7.36
CA GLY A 27 10.42 -18.41 8.21
C GLY A 27 9.51 -18.41 9.45
N GLN A 28 8.76 -17.33 9.67
CA GLN A 28 7.75 -17.24 10.72
C GLN A 28 6.38 -17.75 10.22
N PRO A 29 5.52 -18.29 11.10
CA PRO A 29 4.23 -18.85 10.72
C PRO A 29 3.22 -17.80 10.21
N ASP A 30 3.38 -16.54 10.62
CA ASP A 30 2.54 -15.39 10.25
C ASP A 30 2.91 -14.78 8.89
N ARG A 31 3.98 -15.26 8.23
CA ARG A 31 4.45 -14.70 6.96
C ARG A 31 3.36 -14.59 5.90
N ALA A 32 2.55 -15.63 5.76
CA ALA A 32 1.51 -15.67 4.72
C ALA A 32 0.50 -14.53 4.91
N GLU A 33 0.14 -14.22 6.16
CA GLU A 33 -0.74 -13.12 6.52
C GLU A 33 -0.06 -11.76 6.25
N ASN A 34 1.20 -11.61 6.65
CA ASN A 34 1.98 -10.39 6.41
C ASN A 34 2.14 -10.08 4.91
N VAL A 35 2.34 -11.12 4.08
CA VAL A 35 2.40 -10.98 2.62
C VAL A 35 1.04 -10.61 2.03
N ALA A 36 -0.04 -11.26 2.48
CA ALA A 36 -1.39 -10.94 2.02
C ALA A 36 -1.76 -9.48 2.35
N TYR A 37 -1.43 -9.01 3.56
CA TYR A 37 -1.66 -7.63 3.97
C TYR A 37 -0.86 -6.63 3.13
N ARG A 38 0.41 -6.91 2.84
CA ARG A 38 1.23 -6.09 1.92
C ARG A 38 0.58 -5.99 0.53
N ASP A 39 0.09 -7.10 0.01
CA ASP A 39 -0.49 -7.15 -1.34
C ASP A 39 -1.85 -6.44 -1.41
N GLU A 40 -2.63 -6.47 -0.33
CA GLU A 40 -3.85 -5.68 -0.18
C GLU A 40 -3.54 -4.17 -0.24
N LEU A 41 -2.57 -3.71 0.56
CA LEU A 41 -2.14 -2.30 0.56
C LEU A 41 -1.62 -1.87 -0.82
N ALA A 42 -0.86 -2.73 -1.50
CA ALA A 42 -0.38 -2.46 -2.87
C ALA A 42 -1.56 -2.23 -3.85
N THR A 43 -2.60 -3.06 -3.73
CA THR A 43 -3.80 -2.97 -4.57
C THR A 43 -4.57 -1.68 -4.30
N GLN A 44 -4.80 -1.33 -3.03
CA GLN A 44 -5.47 -0.10 -2.64
C GLN A 44 -4.70 1.15 -3.13
N LEU A 45 -3.37 1.12 -3.00
CA LEU A 45 -2.50 2.20 -3.46
C LEU A 45 -2.54 2.39 -4.97
N ALA A 46 -2.55 1.30 -5.74
CA ALA A 46 -2.69 1.35 -7.20
C ALA A 46 -4.04 1.94 -7.62
N GLN A 47 -5.13 1.57 -6.95
CA GLN A 47 -6.47 2.09 -7.22
C GLN A 47 -6.55 3.60 -6.93
N LEU A 48 -6.00 4.05 -5.79
CA LEU A 48 -5.96 5.48 -5.44
C LEU A 48 -5.11 6.29 -6.42
N LYS A 49 -3.93 5.78 -6.81
CA LYS A 49 -3.07 6.43 -7.83
C LYS A 49 -3.77 6.50 -9.20
N ALA A 50 -4.48 5.45 -9.59
CA ALA A 50 -5.28 5.44 -10.82
C ALA A 50 -6.43 6.45 -10.79
N ARG A 51 -7.12 6.58 -9.65
CA ARG A 51 -8.17 7.58 -9.44
C ARG A 51 -7.60 8.99 -9.52
N ALA A 52 -6.47 9.25 -8.85
CA ALA A 52 -5.78 10.53 -8.91
C ALA A 52 -5.38 10.92 -10.35
N GLY A 53 -4.84 9.96 -11.11
CA GLY A 53 -4.46 10.18 -12.51
C GLY A 53 -5.65 10.33 -13.46
N SER A 54 -6.81 9.74 -13.12
CA SER A 54 -8.05 9.89 -13.89
C SER A 54 -8.74 11.21 -13.63
N ASP A 55 -8.70 11.72 -12.38
CA ASP A 55 -9.24 13.03 -12.01
C ASP A 55 -8.47 14.20 -12.65
N VAL A 56 -7.18 14.02 -13.00
CA VAL A 56 -6.37 15.04 -13.71
C VAL A 56 -6.69 15.15 -15.20
N ARG A 57 -7.25 14.10 -15.82
CA ARG A 57 -7.52 14.06 -17.28
C ARG A 57 -8.97 14.44 -17.65
N ARG A 58 -9.79 14.82 -16.66
CA ARG A 58 -11.20 15.14 -16.82
C ARG A 58 -11.42 16.65 -16.75
#